data_AF-A0A932WW45-F1
#
_entry.id   AF-A0A932WW45-F1
#
_cell.length_a   1.000
_cell.length_b   1.000
_cell.length_c   1.000
_cell.angle_alpha   90.00
_cell.angle_beta   90.00
_cell.angle_gamma   90.00
#
_symmetry.space_group_name_H-M   'P 1'
#
loop_
_entity.id
_entity.type
_entity.pdbx_description
1 polymer ?
#
loop_
_entity_poly.entity_id
_entity_poly.type
_entity_poly.pdbx_seq_one_letter_code
_entity_poly.pdbx_strand_id
1 'polypeptide(L)'
;ADLVDHRIAEYFWWGTPLLLTALICVFTVIKTYQLDPFKPLPSDKQEKTIQVVALQWKWLFIYPEEKIASVNFLQIPTHTPIRFEISADAPMNSFWIPHLGGQIYAMPKMRSVLYLSADQEGDFRGSSANISGEGFADMYFTTRASSEEDYLQWISSAKKSKKKLGINEYETLAAPKPGYHSPEVYLLDDENLFEYVVMKYMHPKEAM
;
A
#
# COMPACT_ATOMS: atom_id res chain seq x y z
N ALA A 1 -5.46 37.24 -46.43
CA ALA A 1 -4.86 35.99 -46.95
C ALA A 1 -5.73 34.86 -46.44
N ASP A 2 -6.43 34.18 -47.35
CA ASP A 2 -7.28 33.05 -47.02
C ASP A 2 -6.43 31.95 -46.35
N LEU A 3 -6.80 31.55 -45.13
CA LEU A 3 -6.19 30.41 -44.44
C LEU A 3 -6.79 29.07 -44.92
N VAL A 4 -7.82 29.15 -45.76
CA VAL A 4 -8.43 28.01 -46.45
C VAL A 4 -7.36 27.47 -47.42
N ASP A 5 -6.83 26.27 -47.15
CA ASP A 5 -5.79 25.55 -47.92
C ASP A 5 -4.31 25.96 -47.73
N HIS A 6 -3.96 26.62 -46.62
CA HIS A 6 -2.55 26.92 -46.32
C HIS A 6 -1.80 25.70 -45.73
N ARG A 7 -1.30 24.80 -46.59
CA ARG A 7 -0.60 23.55 -46.21
C ARG A 7 0.51 23.72 -45.16
N ILE A 8 1.25 24.82 -45.19
CA ILE A 8 2.30 25.10 -44.20
C ILE A 8 1.68 25.31 -42.82
N ALA A 9 0.56 26.04 -42.73
CA ALA A 9 -0.13 26.26 -41.46
C ALA A 9 -0.71 24.96 -40.91
N GLU A 10 -1.22 24.10 -41.80
CA GLU A 10 -1.71 22.76 -41.45
C GLU A 10 -0.58 21.87 -40.88
N TYR A 11 0.61 21.86 -41.50
CA TYR A 11 1.76 21.11 -40.97
C TYR A 11 2.21 21.62 -39.61
N PHE A 12 2.19 22.92 -39.35
CA PHE A 12 2.50 23.45 -38.02
C PHE A 12 1.42 23.09 -36.99
N TRP A 13 0.14 23.16 -37.39
CA TRP A 13 -1.00 22.88 -36.51
C TRP A 13 -1.09 21.40 -36.10
N TRP A 14 -0.76 20.47 -36.99
CA TRP A 14 -0.71 19.04 -36.67
C TRP A 14 0.66 18.57 -36.17
N GLY A 15 1.73 19.13 -36.71
CA GLY A 15 3.10 18.75 -36.36
C GLY A 15 3.49 19.17 -34.96
N THR A 16 3.05 20.34 -34.49
CA THR A 16 3.41 20.82 -33.14
C THR A 16 2.81 19.93 -32.04
N PRO A 17 1.49 19.60 -32.04
CA PRO A 17 0.93 18.65 -31.10
C PRO A 17 1.56 17.26 -31.22
N LEU A 18 1.78 16.76 -32.46
CA LEU A 18 2.36 15.43 -32.68
C LEU A 18 3.77 15.32 -32.06
N LEU A 19 4.63 16.32 -32.29
CA LEU A 19 5.98 16.35 -31.74
C LEU A 19 5.95 16.41 -30.20
N LEU A 20 5.07 17.24 -29.64
CA LEU A 20 4.94 17.39 -28.19
C LEU A 20 4.41 16.09 -27.55
N THR A 21 3.42 15.43 -28.16
CA THR A 21 2.93 14.12 -27.73
C THR A 21 4.00 13.03 -27.84
N ALA A 22 4.79 13.00 -28.92
CA ALA A 22 5.87 12.05 -29.07
C ALA A 22 6.94 12.22 -27.97
N LEU A 23 7.30 13.47 -27.66
CA LEU A 23 8.23 13.79 -26.59
C LEU A 23 7.70 13.32 -25.22
N ILE A 24 6.43 13.64 -24.90
CA ILE A 24 5.81 13.19 -23.64
C ILE A 24 5.77 11.66 -23.59
N CYS A 25 5.40 10.99 -24.69
CA CYS A 25 5.34 9.53 -24.76
C CYS A 25 6.68 8.87 -24.39
N VAL A 26 7.79 9.38 -24.94
CA VAL A 26 9.13 8.88 -24.61
C VAL A 26 9.43 9.04 -23.12
N PHE A 27 9.17 10.23 -22.56
CA PHE A 27 9.36 10.46 -21.12
C PHE A 27 8.47 9.56 -20.25
N THR A 28 7.20 9.41 -20.63
CA THR A 28 6.24 8.54 -19.93
C THR A 28 6.74 7.10 -19.92
N VAL A 29 7.11 6.53 -21.07
CA VAL A 29 7.60 5.14 -21.15
C VAL A 29 8.83 4.93 -20.26
N ILE A 30 9.83 5.83 -20.34
CA ILE A 30 11.03 5.73 -19.50
C ILE A 30 10.66 5.74 -18.01
N LYS A 31 9.76 6.65 -17.60
CA LYS A 31 9.34 6.77 -16.20
C LYS A 31 8.47 5.61 -15.74
N THR A 32 7.62 5.06 -16.59
CA THR A 32 6.83 3.85 -16.30
C THR A 32 7.74 2.67 -15.97
N TYR A 33 8.82 2.45 -16.72
CA TYR A 33 9.76 1.36 -16.43
C TYR A 33 10.67 1.65 -15.22
N GLN A 34 11.01 2.92 -14.96
CA GLN A 34 11.83 3.29 -13.80
C GLN A 34 11.07 3.19 -12.48
N LEU A 35 9.77 3.49 -12.49
CA LEU A 35 8.90 3.58 -11.32
C LEU A 35 7.90 2.41 -11.25
N ASP A 36 8.26 1.26 -11.83
CA ASP A 36 7.45 0.05 -11.73
C ASP A 36 7.34 -0.36 -10.25
N PRO A 37 6.11 -0.43 -9.69
CA PRO A 37 5.90 -0.83 -8.30
C PRO A 37 6.46 -2.20 -7.93
N PHE A 38 6.65 -3.10 -8.91
CA PHE A 38 7.19 -4.44 -8.69
C PHE A 38 8.72 -4.50 -8.72
N LYS A 39 9.39 -3.39 -9.03
CA LYS A 39 10.85 -3.32 -9.09
C LYS A 39 11.43 -2.95 -7.72
N PRO A 40 12.39 -3.72 -7.18
CA PRO A 40 13.03 -3.39 -5.92
C PRO A 40 13.82 -2.10 -6.02
N LEU A 41 13.87 -1.36 -4.91
CA LEU A 41 14.64 -0.12 -4.83
C LEU A 41 16.14 -0.45 -4.68
N PRO A 42 17.02 0.22 -5.44
CA PRO A 42 18.45 0.07 -5.25
C PRO A 42 18.84 0.68 -3.90
N SER A 43 19.33 -0.15 -2.97
CA SER A 43 19.82 0.29 -1.67
C SER A 43 20.85 -0.70 -1.14
N ASP A 44 21.77 -0.20 -0.31
CA ASP A 44 22.75 -1.00 0.41
C ASP A 44 22.17 -1.64 1.68
N LYS A 45 20.99 -1.18 2.13
CA LYS A 45 20.31 -1.72 3.31
C LYS A 45 19.49 -2.96 2.97
N GLN A 46 19.37 -3.88 3.94
CA GLN A 46 18.50 -5.03 3.82
C GLN A 46 17.04 -4.58 3.70
N GLU A 47 16.38 -5.08 2.66
CA GLU A 47 14.96 -4.87 2.41
C GLU A 47 14.12 -5.48 3.54
N LYS A 48 13.13 -4.73 4.02
CA LYS A 48 12.15 -5.22 5.01
C LYS A 48 10.81 -5.51 4.34
N THR A 49 10.22 -6.67 4.66
CA THR A 49 8.89 -7.02 4.16
C THR A 49 7.81 -6.64 5.18
N ILE A 50 6.79 -5.91 4.74
CA ILE A 50 5.58 -5.63 5.51
C ILE A 50 4.37 -6.11 4.72
N GLN A 51 3.55 -6.92 5.33
CA GLN A 51 2.31 -7.42 4.74
C GLN A 51 1.16 -6.48 5.10
N VAL A 52 0.34 -6.12 4.12
CA VAL A 52 -0.77 -5.19 4.25
C VAL A 52 -2.04 -5.88 3.82
N VAL A 53 -3.05 -5.87 4.69
CA VAL A 53 -4.37 -6.40 4.40
C VAL A 53 -5.39 -5.28 4.51
N ALA A 54 -6.07 -5.02 3.41
CA ALA A 54 -7.25 -4.16 3.41
C ALA A 54 -8.44 -4.95 4.00
N LEU A 55 -8.86 -4.58 5.20
CA LEU A 55 -10.09 -5.06 5.84
C LEU A 55 -11.24 -4.07 5.54
N GLN A 56 -12.46 -4.41 5.94
CA GLN A 56 -13.58 -3.47 5.82
C GLN A 56 -13.36 -2.25 6.74
N TRP A 57 -12.93 -1.15 6.11
CA TRP A 57 -12.68 0.17 6.70
C TRP A 57 -11.54 0.22 7.74
N LYS A 58 -10.60 -0.72 7.64
CA LYS A 58 -9.41 -0.79 8.51
C LYS A 58 -8.22 -1.28 7.69
N TRP A 59 -7.03 -0.85 8.05
CA TRP A 59 -5.78 -1.36 7.49
C TRP A 59 -5.06 -2.20 8.52
N LEU A 60 -4.77 -3.45 8.18
CA LEU A 60 -3.97 -4.35 8.99
C LEU A 60 -2.56 -4.43 8.39
N PHE A 61 -1.55 -4.16 9.21
CA PHE A 61 -0.14 -4.26 8.88
C PHE A 61 0.47 -5.41 9.67
N ILE A 62 1.10 -6.35 8.99
CA ILE A 62 1.74 -7.52 9.59
C ILE A 62 3.24 -7.40 9.32
N TYR A 63 4.02 -7.54 10.39
CA TYR A 63 5.48 -7.52 10.38
C TYR A 63 5.96 -8.96 10.62
N PRO A 64 6.15 -9.76 9.56
CA PRO A 64 6.42 -11.19 9.71
C PRO A 64 7.75 -11.48 10.42
N GLU A 65 8.80 -10.71 10.12
CA GLU A 65 10.12 -10.87 10.76
C GLU A 65 10.07 -10.54 12.26
N GLU A 66 9.35 -9.49 12.63
CA GLU A 66 9.23 -9.03 14.01
C GLU A 66 8.10 -9.73 14.79
N LYS A 67 7.27 -10.55 14.13
CA LYS A 67 6.12 -11.26 14.70
C LYS A 67 5.13 -10.35 15.44
N ILE A 68 4.81 -9.21 14.84
CA ILE A 68 3.80 -8.28 15.34
C ILE A 68 2.81 -7.91 14.23
N ALA A 69 1.67 -7.39 14.64
CA ALA A 69 0.73 -6.76 13.72
C ALA A 69 0.18 -5.47 14.32
N SER A 70 -0.17 -4.51 13.48
CA SER A 70 -0.77 -3.24 13.88
C SER A 70 -1.96 -2.89 12.98
N VAL A 71 -2.94 -2.21 13.55
CA VAL A 71 -4.13 -1.75 12.83
C VAL A 71 -4.11 -0.23 12.74
N ASN A 72 -4.35 0.32 11.55
CA ASN A 72 -4.38 1.76 11.24
C ASN A 72 -3.13 2.56 11.66
N PHE A 73 -2.04 1.89 11.97
CA PHE A 73 -0.75 2.50 12.27
C PHE A 73 0.37 1.66 11.67
N LEU A 74 1.24 2.32 10.92
CA LEU A 74 2.39 1.73 10.25
C LEU A 74 3.62 2.51 10.72
N GLN A 75 4.61 1.85 11.28
CA GLN A 75 5.92 2.47 11.53
C GLN A 75 6.98 1.81 10.67
N ILE A 76 7.84 2.63 10.05
CA ILE A 76 8.92 2.21 9.17
C ILE A 76 10.20 2.98 9.50
N PRO A 77 11.39 2.38 9.37
CA PRO A 77 12.66 3.10 9.48
C PRO A 77 12.92 3.96 8.24
N THR A 78 13.54 5.12 8.43
CA THR A 78 13.98 5.99 7.31
C THR A 78 15.12 5.36 6.52
N HIS A 79 15.22 5.76 5.24
CA HIS A 79 16.26 5.33 4.29
C HIS A 79 16.38 3.80 4.13
N THR A 80 15.31 3.07 4.40
CA THR A 80 15.28 1.60 4.31
C THR A 80 14.19 1.20 3.32
N PRO A 81 14.53 0.44 2.27
CA PRO A 81 13.52 -0.07 1.34
C PRO A 81 12.54 -1.01 2.06
N ILE A 82 11.26 -0.71 1.92
CA ILE A 82 10.17 -1.52 2.42
C ILE A 82 9.44 -2.15 1.25
N ARG A 83 9.36 -3.48 1.24
CA ARG A 83 8.54 -4.26 0.34
C ARG A 83 7.18 -4.50 0.98
N PHE A 84 6.17 -3.82 0.46
CA PHE A 84 4.79 -4.04 0.85
C PHE A 84 4.19 -5.18 0.04
N GLU A 85 3.80 -6.26 0.70
CA GLU A 85 2.95 -7.31 0.13
C GLU A 85 1.50 -6.99 0.47
N ILE A 86 0.67 -6.69 -0.52
CA ILE A 86 -0.65 -6.13 -0.31
C ILE A 86 -1.73 -7.08 -0.81
N SER A 87 -2.74 -7.33 0.02
CA SER A 87 -3.94 -8.09 -0.32
C SER A 87 -5.19 -7.48 0.35
N ALA A 88 -6.36 -8.07 0.12
CA ALA A 88 -7.62 -7.59 0.70
C ALA A 88 -8.51 -8.75 1.20
N ASP A 89 -9.13 -8.55 2.36
CA ASP A 89 -10.23 -9.37 2.92
C ASP A 89 -11.54 -8.56 2.92
N ALA A 90 -11.68 -7.69 1.91
CA ALA A 90 -12.75 -6.71 1.74
C ALA A 90 -12.90 -6.40 0.24
N PRO A 91 -13.94 -5.64 -0.18
CA PRO A 91 -14.01 -5.12 -1.53
C PRO A 91 -12.72 -4.40 -1.94
N MET A 92 -12.42 -4.40 -3.24
CA MET A 92 -11.18 -3.84 -3.80
C MET A 92 -10.87 -2.46 -3.21
N ASN A 93 -9.63 -2.31 -2.74
CA ASN A 93 -9.14 -1.11 -2.12
C ASN A 93 -7.91 -0.57 -2.85
N SER A 94 -7.43 0.62 -2.50
CA SER A 94 -6.18 1.16 -3.03
C SER A 94 -5.33 1.70 -1.89
N PHE A 95 -4.19 1.05 -1.64
CA PHE A 95 -3.24 1.46 -0.61
C PHE A 95 -2.44 2.65 -1.11
N TRP A 96 -2.51 3.77 -0.39
CA TRP A 96 -1.83 4.99 -0.79
C TRP A 96 -1.27 5.77 0.40
N ILE A 97 0.01 6.13 0.30
CA ILE A 97 0.68 7.06 1.21
C ILE A 97 1.23 8.22 0.34
N PRO A 98 0.46 9.32 0.17
CA PRO A 98 0.78 10.37 -0.79
C PRO A 98 2.18 10.98 -0.65
N HIS A 99 2.70 11.05 0.58
CA HIS A 99 4.02 11.63 0.84
C HIS A 99 5.18 10.69 0.50
N LEU A 100 4.94 9.38 0.41
CA LEU A 100 5.99 8.39 0.15
C LEU A 100 6.03 7.96 -1.32
N GLY A 101 4.89 7.88 -2.00
CA GLY A 101 4.88 7.52 -3.41
C GLY A 101 3.52 7.17 -4.00
N GLY A 102 3.58 6.29 -5.00
CA GLY A 102 2.42 5.82 -5.75
C GLY A 102 1.43 5.02 -4.91
N GLN A 103 0.25 4.81 -5.48
CA GLN A 103 -0.77 3.93 -4.94
C GLN A 103 -0.75 2.57 -5.64
N ILE A 104 -1.23 1.53 -4.98
CA ILE A 104 -1.47 0.22 -5.61
C ILE A 104 -2.77 -0.41 -5.10
N TYR A 105 -3.44 -1.13 -5.98
CA TYR A 105 -4.68 -1.82 -5.63
C TYR A 105 -4.42 -3.00 -4.69
N ALA A 106 -5.27 -3.08 -3.66
CA ALA A 106 -5.43 -4.23 -2.79
C ALA A 106 -6.64 -5.03 -3.29
N MET A 107 -6.39 -6.24 -3.78
CA MET A 107 -7.40 -7.11 -4.39
C MET A 107 -7.48 -8.43 -3.63
N PRO A 108 -8.69 -8.94 -3.35
CA PRO A 108 -8.84 -10.28 -2.80
C PRO A 108 -8.24 -11.34 -3.73
N LYS A 109 -7.72 -12.43 -3.16
CA LYS A 109 -7.08 -13.55 -3.88
C LYS A 109 -5.76 -13.22 -4.59
N MET A 110 -5.30 -11.98 -4.54
CA MET A 110 -4.08 -11.54 -5.21
C MET A 110 -3.09 -10.96 -4.22
N ARG A 111 -1.81 -11.08 -4.56
CA ARG A 111 -0.71 -10.38 -3.88
C ARG A 111 -0.16 -9.32 -4.82
N SER A 112 -0.39 -8.06 -4.48
CA SER A 112 0.27 -6.92 -5.11
C SER A 112 1.57 -6.63 -4.36
N VAL A 113 2.58 -6.11 -5.05
CA VAL A 113 3.85 -5.70 -4.43
C VAL A 113 4.09 -4.23 -4.71
N LEU A 114 4.51 -3.49 -3.69
CA LEU A 114 4.90 -2.10 -3.80
C LEU A 114 6.16 -1.85 -2.97
N TYR A 115 7.19 -1.28 -3.60
CA TYR A 115 8.38 -0.83 -2.90
C TYR A 115 8.29 0.67 -2.60
N LEU A 116 8.47 1.05 -1.33
CA LEU A 116 8.61 2.46 -0.92
C LEU A 116 9.76 2.61 0.09
N SER A 117 10.26 3.82 0.22
CA SER A 117 11.20 4.23 1.26
C SER A 117 10.83 5.63 1.73
N ALA A 118 11.11 5.94 3.00
CA ALA A 118 10.94 7.28 3.55
C ALA A 118 12.28 8.01 3.62
N ASP A 119 12.34 9.20 3.03
CA ASP A 119 13.56 10.03 3.02
C ASP A 119 13.71 10.90 4.27
N GLN A 120 12.62 11.15 4.99
CA GLN A 120 12.59 12.02 6.16
C GLN A 120 11.74 11.39 7.27
N GLU A 121 12.11 11.68 8.51
CA GLU A 121 11.32 11.29 9.68
C GLU A 121 10.05 12.15 9.78
N GLY A 122 8.96 11.55 10.25
CA GLY A 122 7.68 12.24 10.43
C GLY A 122 6.47 11.33 10.36
N ASP A 123 5.31 11.91 10.65
CA ASP A 123 4.02 11.25 10.53
C ASP A 123 3.36 11.64 9.20
N PHE A 124 3.17 10.65 8.33
CA PHE A 124 2.52 10.77 7.05
C PHE A 124 1.13 10.12 7.09
N ARG A 125 0.13 10.81 6.55
CA ARG A 125 -1.21 10.24 6.41
C ARG A 125 -1.24 9.25 5.25
N GLY A 126 -1.68 8.03 5.52
CA GLY A 126 -2.08 7.05 4.53
C GLY A 126 -3.60 6.94 4.44
N SER A 127 -4.11 6.59 3.26
CA SER A 127 -5.56 6.45 3.04
C SER A 127 -5.88 5.44 1.95
N SER A 128 -7.13 4.99 1.96
CA SER A 128 -7.72 4.35 0.79
C SER A 128 -7.99 5.35 -0.33
N ALA A 129 -7.62 5.00 -1.56
CA ALA A 129 -7.95 5.79 -2.76
C ALA A 129 -9.07 5.18 -3.63
N ASN A 130 -9.71 4.09 -3.19
CA ASN A 130 -10.82 3.46 -3.90
C ASN A 130 -12.04 3.27 -2.99
N ILE A 131 -13.21 3.68 -3.46
CA ILE A 131 -14.45 3.61 -2.67
C ILE A 131 -14.78 2.16 -2.30
N SER A 132 -14.96 1.90 -1.00
CA SER A 132 -15.15 0.55 -0.46
C SER A 132 -16.36 0.43 0.47
N GLY A 133 -17.38 1.29 0.27
CA GLY A 133 -18.63 1.29 1.04
C GLY A 133 -18.74 2.42 2.08
N GLU A 134 -19.67 2.27 3.02
CA GLU A 134 -20.12 3.34 3.93
C GLU A 134 -19.00 3.92 4.82
N GLY A 135 -18.13 3.09 5.37
CA GLY A 135 -17.00 3.52 6.21
C GLY A 135 -15.74 3.93 5.44
N PHE A 136 -15.81 4.12 4.12
CA PHE A 136 -14.65 4.50 3.30
C PHE A 136 -13.97 5.79 3.81
N ALA A 137 -14.75 6.77 4.27
CA ALA A 137 -14.23 8.05 4.77
C ALA A 137 -13.31 7.89 5.99
N ASP A 138 -13.54 6.85 6.80
CA ASP A 138 -12.76 6.55 8.00
C ASP A 138 -11.57 5.63 7.72
N MET A 139 -11.35 5.23 6.46
CA MET A 139 -10.32 4.29 6.06
C MET A 139 -8.96 4.98 5.82
N TYR A 140 -8.45 5.62 6.85
CA TYR A 140 -7.12 6.23 6.90
C TYR A 140 -6.27 5.61 8.01
N PHE A 141 -4.95 5.77 7.87
CA PHE A 141 -3.96 5.27 8.82
C PHE A 141 -2.80 6.25 8.93
N THR A 142 -2.06 6.18 10.02
CA THR A 142 -0.85 6.98 10.20
C THR A 142 0.37 6.13 9.87
N THR A 143 1.24 6.65 8.99
CA THR A 143 2.55 6.09 8.70
C THR A 143 3.62 6.93 9.38
N ARG A 144 4.29 6.39 10.40
CA ARG A 144 5.42 7.03 11.06
C ARG A 144 6.72 6.55 10.43
N ALA A 145 7.47 7.46 9.80
CA ALA A 145 8.86 7.22 9.47
C ALA A 145 9.73 7.69 10.63
N SER A 146 10.55 6.80 11.19
CA SER A 146 11.40 7.11 12.34
C SER A 146 12.84 6.67 12.12
N SER A 147 13.73 7.08 13.03
CA SER A 147 15.06 6.48 13.14
C SER A 147 14.98 4.96 13.33
N GLU A 148 16.09 4.28 13.04
CA GLU A 148 16.19 2.82 13.22
C GLU A 148 16.07 2.44 14.70
N GLU A 149 16.64 3.25 15.59
CA GLU A 149 16.55 3.09 17.04
C GLU A 149 15.11 3.19 17.54
N ASP A 150 14.37 4.23 17.12
CA ASP A 150 12.98 4.44 17.51
C ASP A 150 12.05 3.36 16.94
N TYR A 151 12.35 2.90 15.73
CA TYR A 151 11.64 1.77 15.13
C TYR A 151 11.83 0.51 15.98
N LEU A 152 13.07 0.16 16.33
CA LEU A 152 13.36 -1.01 17.18
C LEU A 152 12.76 -0.88 18.59
N GLN A 153 12.71 0.33 19.14
CA GLN A 153 12.05 0.60 20.41
C GLN A 153 10.53 0.39 20.32
N TRP A 154 9.91 0.84 19.23
CA TRP A 154 8.50 0.61 18.96
C TRP A 154 8.21 -0.89 18.80
N ILE A 155 9.00 -1.63 18.01
CA ILE A 155 8.89 -3.09 17.87
C ILE A 155 8.97 -3.79 19.25
N SER A 156 9.95 -3.39 20.07
CA SER A 156 10.14 -3.95 21.41
C SER A 156 8.96 -3.68 22.34
N SER A 157 8.28 -2.55 22.15
CA SER A 157 7.06 -2.18 22.89
C SER A 157 5.84 -2.94 22.36
N ALA A 158 5.73 -3.09 21.04
CA ALA A 158 4.68 -3.86 20.36
C ALA A 158 4.69 -5.34 20.77
N LYS A 159 5.88 -5.93 20.90
CA LYS A 159 6.06 -7.32 21.38
C LYS A 159 5.58 -7.55 22.82
N LYS A 160 5.40 -6.48 23.61
CA LYS A 160 4.84 -6.56 24.97
C LYS A 160 3.31 -6.44 24.99
N SER A 161 2.67 -6.33 23.84
CA SER A 161 1.21 -6.30 23.77
C SER A 161 0.61 -7.57 24.36
N LYS A 162 -0.47 -7.40 25.13
CA LYS A 162 -1.24 -8.52 25.69
C LYS A 162 -2.19 -9.15 24.67
N LYS A 163 -2.49 -8.42 23.58
CA LYS A 163 -3.38 -8.90 22.51
C LYS A 163 -2.59 -9.75 21.55
N LYS A 164 -3.12 -10.93 21.23
CA LYS A 164 -2.55 -11.85 20.25
C LYS A 164 -3.45 -11.91 19.03
N LEU A 165 -2.85 -11.80 17.85
CA LEU A 165 -3.57 -11.96 16.58
C LEU A 165 -3.37 -13.38 16.07
N GLY A 166 -4.31 -14.25 16.42
CA GLY A 166 -4.52 -15.55 15.77
C GLY A 166 -5.74 -15.51 14.86
N ILE A 167 -6.05 -16.61 14.17
CA ILE A 167 -7.15 -16.68 13.19
C ILE A 167 -8.51 -16.23 13.78
N ASN A 168 -8.84 -16.65 15.00
CA ASN A 168 -10.13 -16.29 15.62
C ASN A 168 -10.25 -14.78 15.93
N GLU A 169 -9.17 -14.19 16.46
CA GLU A 169 -9.12 -12.75 16.71
C GLU A 169 -9.14 -11.97 15.40
N TYR A 170 -8.45 -12.50 14.37
CA TYR A 170 -8.46 -11.95 13.03
C TYR A 170 -9.87 -11.89 12.44
N GLU A 171 -10.66 -12.97 12.49
CA GLU A 171 -12.04 -12.96 11.96
C GLU A 171 -12.93 -11.94 12.71
N THR A 172 -12.68 -11.76 14.02
CA THR A 172 -13.36 -10.72 14.82
C THR A 172 -12.93 -9.31 14.39
N LEU A 173 -11.64 -9.12 14.11
CA LEU A 173 -11.09 -7.86 13.61
C LEU A 173 -11.56 -7.54 12.18
N ALA A 174 -11.67 -8.54 11.32
CA ALA A 174 -12.13 -8.45 9.94
C ALA A 174 -13.62 -8.13 9.84
N ALA A 175 -14.40 -8.39 10.89
CA ALA A 175 -15.80 -8.04 10.94
C ALA A 175 -16.03 -6.52 10.69
N PRO A 176 -17.02 -6.15 9.88
CA PRO A 176 -17.28 -4.76 9.54
C PRO A 176 -17.65 -3.98 10.80
N LYS A 177 -16.97 -2.85 11.02
CA LYS A 177 -17.29 -1.93 12.13
C LYS A 177 -17.28 -0.51 11.57
N PRO A 178 -18.44 0.15 11.47
CA PRO A 178 -18.49 1.55 11.06
C PRO A 178 -17.72 2.46 12.02
N GLY A 179 -17.22 3.58 11.49
CA GLY A 179 -16.43 4.55 12.24
C GLY A 179 -14.93 4.24 12.26
N TYR A 180 -14.14 5.24 12.64
CA TYR A 180 -12.70 5.10 12.74
C TYR A 180 -12.28 4.07 13.81
N HIS A 181 -11.48 3.11 13.41
CA HIS A 181 -10.83 2.17 14.31
C HIS A 181 -9.52 2.76 14.81
N SER A 182 -9.39 2.96 16.12
CA SER A 182 -8.17 3.51 16.71
C SER A 182 -6.97 2.57 16.48
N PRO A 183 -5.74 3.10 16.48
CA PRO A 183 -4.55 2.28 16.38
C PRO A 183 -4.46 1.20 17.45
N GLU A 184 -4.25 -0.04 17.02
CA GLU A 184 -4.08 -1.20 17.91
C GLU A 184 -2.84 -1.99 17.50
N VAL A 185 -2.20 -2.64 18.47
CA VAL A 185 -1.00 -3.45 18.25
C VAL A 185 -1.17 -4.82 18.88
N TYR A 186 -0.78 -5.84 18.14
CA TYR A 186 -0.93 -7.25 18.47
C TYR A 186 0.41 -7.96 18.35
N LEU A 187 0.60 -8.97 19.19
CA LEU A 187 1.61 -10.00 18.97
C LEU A 187 1.07 -10.99 17.93
N LEU A 188 1.84 -11.33 16.91
CA LEU A 188 1.42 -12.29 15.90
C LEU A 188 1.53 -13.71 16.48
N ASP A 189 0.42 -14.44 16.52
CA ASP A 189 0.38 -15.83 17.02
C ASP A 189 0.52 -16.84 15.87
N ASP A 190 0.04 -16.47 14.67
CA ASP A 190 0.12 -17.28 13.45
C ASP A 190 0.94 -16.56 12.36
N GLU A 191 2.09 -17.13 12.01
CA GLU A 191 2.99 -16.59 10.97
C GLU A 191 2.40 -16.70 9.55
N ASN A 192 1.45 -17.61 9.33
CA ASN A 192 0.82 -17.83 8.03
C ASN A 192 -0.49 -17.03 7.87
N LEU A 193 -0.78 -16.10 8.78
CA LEU A 193 -2.02 -15.31 8.74
C LEU A 193 -2.26 -14.65 7.38
N PHE A 194 -1.21 -14.06 6.78
CA PHE A 194 -1.34 -13.41 5.48
C PHE A 194 -1.68 -14.40 4.36
N GLU A 195 -1.05 -15.58 4.35
CA GLU A 195 -1.38 -16.63 3.37
C GLU A 195 -2.80 -17.14 3.56
N TYR A 196 -3.25 -17.29 4.81
CA TYR A 196 -4.64 -17.63 5.12
C TYR A 196 -5.60 -16.60 4.50
N VAL A 197 -5.33 -15.30 4.63
CA VAL A 197 -6.16 -14.23 4.03
C VAL A 197 -6.19 -14.32 2.51
N VAL A 198 -5.03 -14.51 1.87
CA VAL A 198 -4.94 -14.63 0.40
C VAL A 198 -5.72 -15.87 -0.08
N MET A 199 -5.61 -16.98 0.65
CA MET A 199 -6.23 -18.27 0.30
C MET A 199 -7.70 -18.39 0.69
N LYS A 200 -8.19 -17.55 1.61
CA LYS A 200 -9.57 -17.56 2.14
C LYS A 200 -10.64 -17.63 1.07
N TYR A 201 -10.36 -17.06 -0.11
CA TYR A 201 -11.28 -17.04 -1.24
C TYR A 201 -10.80 -17.83 -2.47
N MET A 202 -9.73 -18.61 -2.38
CA MET A 202 -9.24 -19.43 -3.50
C MET A 202 -10.03 -20.74 -3.69
N HIS A 203 -10.59 -21.30 -2.62
CA HIS A 203 -11.43 -22.50 -2.70
C HIS A 203 -12.92 -22.16 -2.62
N PRO A 204 -13.81 -22.88 -3.33
CA PRO A 204 -15.24 -22.81 -3.03
C PRO A 204 -15.43 -23.24 -1.57
N LYS A 205 -16.28 -22.53 -0.81
CA LYS A 205 -16.74 -23.03 0.49
C LYS A 205 -17.29 -24.43 0.24
N GLU A 206 -16.71 -25.47 0.83
CA GLU A 206 -17.36 -26.78 0.85
C GLU A 206 -18.79 -26.54 1.35
N ALA A 207 -19.76 -26.90 0.51
CA ALA A 207 -21.16 -26.81 0.87
C ALA A 207 -21.37 -27.64 2.15
N MET A 208 -22.07 -27.05 3.12
CA MET A 208 -22.53 -27.72 4.35
C MET A 208 -23.11 -29.11 4.07
#